data_AF-A0A1D8D2Z1-F1
#
_entry.id   AF-A0A1D8D2Z1-F1
#
_cell.length_a   1.000
_cell.length_b   1.000
_cell.length_c   1.000
_cell.angle_alpha   90.00
_cell.angle_beta   90.00
_cell.angle_gamma   90.00
#
_symmetry.space_group_name_H-M   'P 1'
#
loop_
_entity.id
_entity.type
_entity.pdbx_description
1 polymer ?
#
loop_
_entity_poly.entity_id
_entity_poly.type
_entity_poly.pdbx_seq_one_letter_code
_entity_poly.pdbx_strand_id
1 'polypeptide(L)'
;MSIEVNGMSVETDENGYLVNLDDWSEDVAVKIAEGEDITMEEGHWDLVKFLRNYYKEYQIAPAVKVLTKAVASEKGMDKKEASEFLYAMFPKGPALQACKIAGLPKPTGCV
;
A
#
# COMPACT_ATOMS: atom_id res chain seq x y z
N MET A 1 -4.53 -3.14 17.72
CA MET A 1 -3.12 -2.97 18.11
C MET A 1 -2.75 -1.49 17.98
N SER A 2 -1.57 -1.07 18.43
CA SER A 2 -1.09 0.30 18.23
C SER A 2 0.38 0.28 17.83
N ILE A 3 0.77 1.20 16.96
CA ILE A 3 2.18 1.43 16.60
C ILE A 3 2.60 2.81 17.11
N GLU A 4 3.82 2.91 17.63
CA GLU A 4 4.39 4.20 18.04
C GLU A 4 5.15 4.83 16.88
N VAL A 5 4.79 6.06 16.55
CA VAL A 5 5.39 6.85 15.46
C VAL A 5 5.60 8.27 15.95
N ASN A 6 6.85 8.74 15.99
CA ASN A 6 7.21 10.08 16.49
C ASN A 6 6.67 10.43 17.89
N GLY A 7 6.53 9.42 18.77
CA GLY A 7 5.95 9.60 20.11
C GLY A 7 4.42 9.70 20.15
N MET A 8 3.74 9.50 19.02
CA MET A 8 2.29 9.34 18.92
C MET A 8 1.94 7.86 18.80
N SER A 9 0.85 7.45 19.45
CA SER A 9 0.29 6.11 19.31
C SER A 9 -0.76 6.13 18.20
N VAL A 10 -0.57 5.31 17.17
CA VAL A 10 -1.47 5.18 16.03
C VAL A 10 -2.17 3.83 16.11
N GLU A 11 -3.52 3.84 16.04
CA GLU A 11 -4.31 2.63 16.17
C GLU A 11 -4.35 1.82 14.86
N THR A 12 -4.12 0.51 15.00
CA THR A 12 -4.20 -0.47 13.92
C THR A 12 -5.13 -1.62 14.28
N ASP A 13 -5.71 -2.28 13.29
CA ASP A 13 -6.48 -3.51 13.49
C ASP A 13 -5.58 -4.71 13.80
N GLU A 14 -6.17 -5.89 14.00
CA GLU A 14 -5.43 -7.14 14.26
C GLU A 14 -4.53 -7.58 13.08
N ASN A 15 -4.81 -7.08 11.89
CA ASN A 15 -4.04 -7.33 10.68
C ASN A 15 -3.02 -6.21 10.40
N GLY A 16 -2.94 -5.19 11.26
CA GLY A 16 -2.04 -4.04 11.16
C GLY A 16 -2.47 -2.93 10.18
N TYR A 17 -3.73 -2.89 9.76
CA TYR A 17 -4.28 -1.77 8.97
C TYR A 17 -4.64 -0.60 9.87
N LEU A 18 -4.49 0.63 9.38
CA LEU A 18 -4.92 1.81 10.14
C LEU A 18 -6.42 1.77 10.43
N VAL A 19 -6.78 2.02 11.69
CA VAL A 19 -8.17 2.19 12.11
C VAL A 19 -8.70 3.54 11.66
N ASN A 20 -7.89 4.59 11.83
CA ASN A 20 -8.17 5.94 11.35
C ASN A 20 -7.25 6.30 10.18
N LEU A 21 -7.83 6.56 9.00
CA LEU A 21 -7.07 6.90 7.80
C LEU A 21 -6.38 8.27 7.90
N ASP A 22 -6.92 9.16 8.74
CA ASP A 22 -6.37 10.51 8.96
C ASP A 22 -5.10 10.49 9.80
N ASP A 23 -4.84 9.39 10.52
CA ASP A 23 -3.58 9.21 11.27
C ASP A 23 -2.40 8.87 10.35
N TRP A 24 -2.65 8.67 9.05
CA TRP A 24 -1.60 8.33 8.11
C TRP A 24 -0.64 9.50 7.87
N SER A 25 0.65 9.19 7.93
CA SER A 25 1.77 10.03 7.50
C SER A 25 2.82 9.17 6.80
N GLU A 26 3.83 9.78 6.18
CA GLU A 26 4.95 9.02 5.61
C GLU A 26 5.68 8.21 6.71
N ASP A 27 5.84 8.74 7.92
CA ASP A 27 6.45 8.01 9.03
C ASP A 27 5.62 6.80 9.48
N VAL A 28 4.29 6.94 9.47
CA VAL A 28 3.36 5.83 9.75
C VAL A 28 3.46 4.76 8.67
N ALA A 29 3.52 5.17 7.39
CA ALA A 29 3.70 4.25 6.28
C ALA A 29 5.02 3.46 6.40
N VAL A 30 6.12 4.13 6.75
CA VAL A 30 7.41 3.47 7.02
C VAL A 30 7.27 2.46 8.16
N LYS A 31 6.63 2.83 9.26
CA LYS A 31 6.46 1.91 10.40
C LYS A 31 5.62 0.68 10.06
N ILE A 32 4.59 0.86 9.25
CA ILE A 32 3.77 -0.25 8.73
C ILE A 32 4.60 -1.12 7.77
N ALA A 33 5.40 -0.52 6.91
CA ALA A 33 6.25 -1.23 5.95
C ALA A 33 7.33 -2.06 6.66
N GLU A 34 7.94 -1.55 7.73
CA GLU A 34 8.85 -2.32 8.59
C GLU A 34 8.19 -3.60 9.13
N GLY A 35 6.94 -3.50 9.60
CA GLY A 35 6.17 -4.66 10.06
C GLY A 35 5.77 -5.64 8.95
N GLU A 36 5.88 -5.22 7.68
CA GLU A 36 5.63 -6.03 6.50
C GLU A 36 6.91 -6.60 5.87
N ASP A 37 8.08 -6.31 6.44
CA ASP A 37 9.41 -6.61 5.89
C ASP A 37 9.68 -5.92 4.54
N ILE A 38 9.20 -4.68 4.39
CA ILE A 38 9.36 -3.86 3.18
C ILE A 38 10.21 -2.63 3.48
N THR A 39 11.22 -2.40 2.65
CA THR A 39 11.98 -1.15 2.62
C THR A 39 11.33 -0.15 1.67
N MET A 40 10.93 1.00 2.18
CA MET A 40 10.24 2.05 1.42
C MET A 40 11.18 2.84 0.50
N GLU A 41 11.43 2.31 -0.70
CA GLU A 41 12.15 3.00 -1.78
C GLU A 41 11.23 3.86 -2.65
N GLU A 42 11.79 4.67 -3.57
CA GLU A 42 11.01 5.58 -4.46
C GLU A 42 9.84 4.88 -5.17
N GLY A 43 10.08 3.71 -5.76
CA GLY A 43 9.02 2.96 -6.45
C GLY A 43 7.88 2.49 -5.54
N HIS A 44 8.15 2.27 -4.25
CA HIS A 44 7.12 1.92 -3.27
C HIS A 44 6.27 3.15 -2.93
N TRP A 45 6.91 4.31 -2.78
CA TRP A 45 6.24 5.57 -2.52
C TRP A 45 5.31 6.00 -3.64
N ASP A 46 5.72 5.83 -4.89
CA ASP A 46 4.88 6.13 -6.06
C ASP A 46 3.57 5.34 -6.00
N LEU A 47 3.66 4.04 -5.70
CA LEU A 47 2.50 3.16 -5.60
C LEU A 47 1.59 3.51 -4.41
N VAL A 48 2.19 3.83 -3.26
CA VAL A 48 1.46 4.25 -2.06
C VAL A 48 0.73 5.57 -2.29
N LYS A 49 1.39 6.56 -2.90
CA LYS A 49 0.79 7.86 -3.23
C LYS A 49 -0.32 7.71 -4.27
N PHE A 50 -0.11 6.87 -5.28
CA PHE A 50 -1.14 6.50 -6.25
C PHE A 50 -2.38 5.92 -5.56
N LEU A 51 -2.19 4.95 -4.67
CA LEU A 51 -3.27 4.32 -3.91
C LEU A 51 -4.06 5.32 -3.07
N ARG A 52 -3.38 6.21 -2.35
CA ARG A 52 -4.03 7.23 -1.53
C ARG A 52 -4.83 8.22 -2.38
N ASN A 53 -4.27 8.65 -3.51
CA ASN A 53 -4.98 9.55 -4.43
C ASN A 53 -6.21 8.86 -5.04
N TYR A 54 -6.06 7.60 -5.47
CA TYR A 54 -7.15 6.81 -6.00
C TYR A 54 -8.26 6.62 -4.95
N TYR A 55 -7.92 6.28 -3.70
CA TYR A 55 -8.91 6.14 -2.65
C TYR A 55 -9.59 7.48 -2.32
N LYS A 56 -8.84 8.58 -2.31
CA LYS A 56 -9.40 9.92 -2.09
C LYS A 56 -10.46 10.27 -3.16
N GLU A 57 -10.21 9.91 -4.41
CA GLU A 57 -11.09 10.20 -5.54
C GLU A 57 -12.30 9.24 -5.63
N TYR A 58 -12.06 7.94 -5.46
CA TYR A 58 -13.06 6.89 -5.73
C TYR A 58 -13.65 6.24 -4.47
N GLN A 59 -13.12 6.55 -3.28
CA GLN A 59 -13.50 5.95 -1.99
C GLN A 59 -13.43 4.41 -1.99
N ILE A 60 -12.57 3.85 -2.82
CA ILE A 60 -12.35 2.40 -2.96
C ILE A 60 -10.88 2.13 -3.26
N ALA A 61 -10.32 1.08 -2.65
CA ALA A 61 -8.97 0.63 -2.97
C ALA A 61 -8.96 -0.09 -4.32
N PRO A 62 -8.02 0.22 -5.24
CA PRO A 62 -7.97 -0.43 -6.54
C PRO A 62 -7.51 -1.89 -6.40
N ALA A 63 -8.11 -2.77 -7.20
CA ALA A 63 -7.69 -4.17 -7.26
C ALA A 63 -6.29 -4.31 -7.89
N VAL A 64 -5.61 -5.42 -7.61
CA VAL A 64 -4.26 -5.70 -8.14
C VAL A 64 -4.17 -5.58 -9.67
N LYS A 65 -5.23 -5.96 -10.39
CA LYS A 65 -5.30 -5.84 -11.87
C LYS A 65 -5.24 -4.40 -12.35
N VAL A 66 -5.82 -3.46 -11.59
CA VAL A 66 -5.78 -2.03 -11.90
C VAL A 66 -4.37 -1.50 -11.66
N LEU A 67 -3.75 -1.88 -10.54
CA LEU A 67 -2.35 -1.54 -10.22
C LEU A 67 -1.39 -2.04 -11.30
N THR A 68 -1.46 -3.32 -11.66
CA THR A 68 -0.61 -3.90 -12.71
C THR A 68 -0.78 -3.18 -14.04
N LYS A 69 -2.01 -2.81 -14.42
CA LYS A 69 -2.27 -2.07 -15.67
C LYS A 69 -1.70 -0.65 -15.61
N ALA A 70 -1.85 0.05 -14.48
CA ALA A 70 -1.31 1.39 -14.30
C ALA A 70 0.22 1.38 -14.40
N VAL A 71 0.89 0.49 -13.65
CA VAL A 71 2.36 0.34 -13.67
C VAL A 71 2.88 -0.08 -15.03
N ALA A 72 2.24 -1.04 -15.70
CA ALA A 72 2.60 -1.46 -17.05
C ALA A 72 2.54 -0.28 -18.04
N SER A 73 1.47 0.53 -17.97
CA SER A 73 1.30 1.70 -18.83
C SER A 73 2.30 2.80 -18.54
N GLU A 74 2.62 3.04 -17.27
CA GLU A 74 3.53 4.11 -16.83
C GLU A 74 4.98 3.78 -17.15
N LYS A 75 5.40 2.54 -16.91
CA LYS A 75 6.78 2.07 -17.15
C LYS A 75 7.01 1.55 -18.57
N GLY A 76 5.97 1.47 -19.40
CA GLY A 76 6.05 0.92 -20.76
C GLY A 76 6.39 -0.57 -20.80
N MET A 77 6.06 -1.30 -19.73
CA MET A 77 6.34 -2.73 -19.58
C MET A 77 5.12 -3.57 -19.96
N ASP A 78 5.32 -4.85 -20.24
CA ASP A 78 4.19 -5.75 -20.40
C ASP A 78 3.51 -6.03 -19.03
N LYS A 79 2.29 -6.61 -19.06
CA LYS A 79 1.53 -6.89 -17.82
C LYS A 79 2.19 -7.94 -16.94
N LYS A 80 2.91 -8.90 -17.53
CA LYS A 80 3.60 -9.96 -16.80
C LYS A 80 4.81 -9.37 -16.08
N GLU A 81 5.63 -8.58 -16.77
CA GLU A 81 6.77 -7.86 -16.21
C GLU A 81 6.32 -6.91 -15.09
N ALA A 82 5.25 -6.14 -15.30
CA ALA A 82 4.69 -5.27 -14.27
C ALA A 82 4.18 -6.07 -13.05
N SER A 83 3.60 -7.25 -13.27
CA SER A 83 3.20 -8.14 -12.18
C SER A 83 4.42 -8.64 -11.42
N GLU A 84 5.44 -9.17 -12.11
CA GLU A 84 6.68 -9.65 -11.49
C GLU A 84 7.37 -8.53 -10.70
N PHE A 85 7.43 -7.32 -11.26
CA PHE A 85 7.96 -6.13 -10.60
C PHE A 85 7.19 -5.78 -9.31
N LEU A 86 5.86 -5.79 -9.37
CA LEU A 86 5.01 -5.53 -8.21
C LEU A 86 5.20 -6.58 -7.12
N TYR A 87 5.29 -7.86 -7.47
CA TYR A 87 5.53 -8.95 -6.51
C TYR A 87 6.97 -8.94 -5.96
N ALA A 88 7.94 -8.41 -6.71
CA ALA A 88 9.29 -8.22 -6.19
C ALA A 88 9.34 -7.14 -5.10
N MET A 89 8.57 -6.05 -5.26
CA MET A 89 8.44 -4.99 -4.26
C MET A 89 7.55 -5.39 -3.06
N PHE A 90 6.46 -6.10 -3.34
CA PHE A 90 5.44 -6.46 -2.35
C PHE A 90 5.18 -7.98 -2.38
N PRO A 91 6.07 -8.78 -1.79
CA PRO A 91 6.09 -10.24 -1.94
C PRO A 91 4.89 -10.97 -1.31
N LYS A 92 4.27 -10.42 -0.27
CA LYS A 92 3.08 -11.01 0.36
C LYS A 92 1.79 -10.64 -0.38
N GLY A 93 1.88 -9.80 -1.41
CA GLY A 93 0.76 -9.41 -2.27
C GLY A 93 0.76 -7.91 -2.52
N PRO A 94 0.90 -7.44 -3.78
CA PRO A 94 1.02 -6.01 -4.09
C PRO A 94 -0.14 -5.17 -3.61
N ALA A 95 -1.38 -5.58 -3.89
CA ALA A 95 -2.54 -4.84 -3.42
C ALA A 95 -2.65 -4.88 -1.89
N LEU A 96 -2.34 -6.01 -1.26
CA LEU A 96 -2.48 -6.18 0.19
C LEU A 96 -1.49 -5.29 0.95
N GLN A 97 -0.20 -5.43 0.65
CA GLN A 97 0.85 -4.71 1.35
C GLN A 97 0.86 -3.23 0.99
N ALA A 98 0.70 -2.88 -0.29
CA ALA A 98 0.69 -1.48 -0.69
C ALA A 98 -0.54 -0.74 -0.13
N CYS A 99 -1.73 -1.36 -0.07
CA CYS A 99 -2.89 -0.73 0.56
C CYS A 99 -2.68 -0.54 2.07
N LYS A 100 -2.11 -1.54 2.75
CA LYS A 100 -1.80 -1.47 4.18
C LYS A 100 -0.85 -0.32 4.48
N ILE A 101 0.26 -0.23 3.74
CA ILE A 101 1.27 0.83 3.87
C ILE A 101 0.70 2.20 3.49
N ALA A 102 -0.19 2.24 2.51
CA ALA A 102 -0.94 3.45 2.13
C ALA A 102 -1.99 3.86 3.18
N GLY A 103 -2.13 3.13 4.28
CA GLY A 103 -3.11 3.44 5.33
C GLY A 103 -4.55 3.27 4.89
N LEU A 104 -4.79 2.46 3.85
CA LEU A 104 -6.12 2.20 3.32
C LEU A 104 -6.72 0.96 4.00
N PRO A 105 -8.05 0.84 4.08
CA PRO A 105 -8.68 -0.37 4.61
C PRO A 105 -8.30 -1.59 3.78
N LYS A 106 -8.36 -2.77 4.40
CA LYS A 106 -8.10 -4.04 3.74
C LYS A 106 -8.93 -4.17 2.46
N PRO A 107 -8.31 -4.40 1.29
CA PRO A 107 -9.04 -4.49 0.03
C PRO A 107 -9.99 -5.70 0.07
N THR A 108 -11.28 -5.44 -0.06
CA THR A 108 -12.34 -6.44 -0.15
C THR A 108 -12.47 -6.90 -1.60
N GLY A 109 -11.61 -7.84 -2.02
CA GLY A 109 -11.61 -8.30 -3.42
C GLY A 109 -10.87 -9.59 -3.74
N CYS A 110 -10.39 -10.32 -2.72
CA CYS A 110 -9.79 -11.64 -2.92
C CYS A 110 -10.83 -12.73 -2.65
N VAL A 111 -11.70 -12.97 -3.64
CA VAL A 111 -12.47 -14.22 -3.79
C VAL A 111 -12.41 -14.68 -5.24
#